data_AF-A0A3D5ST21-F1
#
_entry.id   AF-A0A3D5ST21-F1
#
_cell.length_a   1.000
_cell.length_b   1.000
_cell.length_c   1.000
_cell.angle_alpha   90.00
_cell.angle_beta   90.00
_cell.angle_gamma   90.00
#
_symmetry.space_group_name_H-M   'P 1'
#
loop_
_entity.id
_entity.type
_entity.pdbx_description
1 polymer ?
#
loop_
_entity_poly.entity_id
_entity_poly.type
_entity_poly.pdbx_seq_one_letter_code
_entity_poly.pdbx_strand_id
1 'polypeptide(L)' 'LLIEPTETESKQTLDAFADALAEILDLARRDPQRVKGSPWTLPVRRLDDVRAAREPDLAWNG' A
#
# COMPACT_ATOMS: atom_id res chain seq x y z
N LEU A 1 10.44 -7.17 -3.24
CA LEU A 1 9.81 -5.96 -3.80
C LEU A 1 10.51 -5.67 -5.11
N LEU A 2 9.77 -5.61 -6.22
CA LEU A 2 10.30 -5.09 -7.48
C LEU A 2 10.12 -3.56 -7.45
N ILE A 3 11.20 -2.81 -7.65
CA ILE A 3 11.18 -1.34 -7.62
C ILE A 3 11.87 -0.87 -8.90
N GLU A 4 11.12 -0.22 -9.78
CA GLU A 4 11.62 0.33 -11.05
C GLU A 4 11.28 1.82 -11.11
N PRO A 5 12.21 2.72 -10.72
CA PRO A 5 12.06 4.14 -11.00
C PRO A 5 12.36 4.41 -12.48
N THR A 6 11.49 5.14 -13.17
CA THR A 6 11.77 5.63 -14.53
C THR A 6 12.84 6.72 -14.50
N GLU A 7 13.52 6.96 -15.62
CA GLU A 7 14.62 7.93 -15.71
C GLU A 7 14.20 9.39 -15.47
N THR A 8 12.90 9.66 -15.47
CA THR A 8 12.31 10.98 -15.24
C THR A 8 12.21 11.36 -13.77
N GLU A 9 12.39 10.40 -12.85
CA GLU A 9 12.25 10.67 -11.43
C GLU A 9 13.45 11.44 -10.88
N SER A 10 13.15 12.45 -10.06
CA SER A 10 14.18 13.25 -9.43
C SER A 10 14.85 12.49 -8.28
N LYS A 11 16.13 12.81 -7.99
CA LYS A 11 16.81 12.30 -6.79
C LYS A 11 16.01 12.55 -5.51
N GLN A 12 15.36 13.72 -5.40
CA GLN A 12 14.53 14.07 -4.25
C GLN A 12 13.33 13.11 -4.10
N THR A 13 12.70 12.70 -5.21
CA THR A 13 11.60 11.73 -5.17
C THR A 13 12.10 10.37 -4.68
N LEU A 14 13.27 9.93 -5.16
CA LEU A 14 13.87 8.65 -4.75
C LEU A 14 14.29 8.64 -3.28
N ASP A 15 14.88 9.75 -2.80
CA ASP A 15 15.24 9.92 -1.38
C ASP A 15 13.98 9.86 -0.50
N ALA A 16 12.91 10.59 -0.87
CA ALA A 16 11.65 10.57 -0.14
C ALA A 16 10.99 9.18 -0.12
N PHE A 17 11.08 8.43 -1.22
CA PHE A 17 10.59 7.05 -1.28
C PHE A 17 11.39 6.12 -0.37
N ALA A 18 12.72 6.27 -0.32
CA ALA A 18 13.58 5.48 0.57
C ALA A 18 13.29 5.79 2.05
N ASP A 19 13.13 7.07 2.39
CA ASP A 19 12.78 7.51 3.74
C ASP A 19 11.43 6.92 4.18
N ALA A 20 10.42 6.95 3.30
CA ALA A 20 9.13 6.34 3.57
C ALA A 20 9.24 4.82 3.83
N LEU A 21 10.08 4.10 3.09
CA LEU A 21 10.32 2.67 3.35
C LEU A 21 11.00 2.42 4.71
N ALA A 22 11.95 3.27 5.10
CA ALA A 22 12.60 3.19 6.40
C ALA A 22 11.60 3.42 7.54
N GLU A 23 10.72 4.42 7.42
CA GLU A 23 9.66 4.67 8.39
C GLU A 23 8.69 3.50 8.51
N ILE A 24 8.30 2.89 7.38
CA ILE A 24 7.43 1.70 7.36
C ILE A 24 8.12 0.53 8.07
N LEU A 25 9.42 0.32 7.86
CA LEU A 25 10.19 -0.73 8.52
C LEU A 25 10.22 -0.52 10.05
N ASP A 26 10.50 0.69 10.49
CA ASP A 26 10.55 1.02 11.91
C ASP A 26 9.16 0.95 12.56
N LEU A 27 8.11 1.31 11.83
CA LEU A 27 6.73 1.14 12.29
C LEU A 27 6.37 -0.34 12.38
N ALA A 28 6.73 -1.15 11.39
CA ALA A 28 6.48 -2.59 11.40
C ALA A 28 7.17 -3.29 12.58
N ARG A 29 8.36 -2.83 12.99
CA ARG A 29 9.08 -3.34 14.16
C ARG A 29 8.42 -2.93 15.48
N ARG A 30 7.93 -1.70 15.59
CA ARG A 30 7.36 -1.15 16.84
C ARG A 30 5.89 -1.51 17.03
N ASP A 31 5.10 -1.46 15.96
CA ASP A 31 3.65 -1.70 15.96
C ASP A 31 3.21 -2.39 14.64
N PRO A 32 3.35 -3.73 14.57
CA PRO A 32 2.98 -4.49 13.37
C PRO A 32 1.49 -4.38 12.99
N GLN A 33 0.60 -4.15 13.97
CA GLN A 33 -0.85 -4.10 13.71
C GLN A 33 -1.23 -2.84 12.95
N ARG A 34 -0.54 -1.74 13.26
CA ARG A 34 -0.73 -0.47 12.54
C ARG A 34 -0.37 -0.55 11.06
N VAL A 35 0.63 -1.37 10.71
CA VAL A 35 0.97 -1.63 9.29
C VAL A 35 -0.07 -2.55 8.64
N LYS A 36 -0.50 -3.62 9.33
CA LYS A 36 -1.48 -4.58 8.79
C LYS A 36 -2.86 -3.98 8.54
N GLY A 37 -3.27 -3.00 9.33
CA GLY A 37 -4.55 -2.29 9.18
C GLY A 37 -4.52 -1.11 8.20
N SER A 38 -3.37 -0.81 7.59
CA SER A 38 -3.25 0.22 6.56
C SER A 38 -4.10 -0.15 5.32
N PRO A 39 -4.65 0.83 4.55
CA PRO A 39 -4.59 2.28 4.75
C PRO A 39 -5.65 2.80 5.74
N TRP A 40 -5.29 3.81 6.53
CA TRP A 40 -6.16 4.39 7.57
C TRP A 40 -6.94 5.62 7.11
N THR A 41 -6.40 6.36 6.14
CA THR A 41 -6.94 7.65 5.67
C THR A 41 -7.63 7.55 4.30
N LEU A 42 -7.46 6.44 3.59
CA LEU A 42 -8.15 6.20 2.32
C LEU A 42 -9.58 5.72 2.58
N PRO A 43 -10.55 6.09 1.71
CA PRO A 43 -11.95 5.71 1.88
C PRO A 43 -12.18 4.20 1.82
N VAL A 44 -11.26 3.46 1.23
CA VAL A 44 -11.30 1.99 1.11
C VAL A 44 -10.10 1.42 1.86
N ARG A 45 -10.37 0.51 2.79
CA ARG A 45 -9.34 -0.28 3.51
C ARG A 45 -8.95 -1.49 2.67
N ARG A 46 -7.95 -2.26 3.13
CA ARG A 46 -7.54 -3.51 2.50
C ARG A 46 -8.77 -4.37 2.16
N LEU A 47 -9.01 -4.58 0.87
CA LEU A 47 -10.13 -5.37 0.38
C LEU A 47 -9.92 -6.83 0.79
N ASP A 48 -11.01 -7.54 1.09
CA ASP A 48 -10.96 -8.98 1.32
C ASP A 48 -10.89 -9.69 -0.03
N ASP A 49 -9.67 -9.85 -0.55
CA ASP A 49 -9.39 -10.53 -1.82
C ASP A 49 -9.96 -11.96 -1.85
N VAL A 50 -10.07 -12.63 -0.69
CA VAL A 50 -10.62 -13.99 -0.59
C VAL A 50 -12.11 -13.98 -0.87
N ARG A 51 -12.83 -13.00 -0.36
CA ARG A 51 -14.26 -12.84 -0.62
C ARG A 51 -14.51 -12.40 -2.07
N ALA A 52 -13.73 -11.45 -2.58
CA ALA A 52 -13.85 -10.97 -3.96
C ALA A 52 -13.59 -12.07 -5.01
N ALA A 53 -12.67 -13.00 -4.74
CA ALA A 53 -12.40 -14.14 -5.62
C ALA A 53 -13.47 -15.24 -5.55
N ARG A 54 -14.19 -15.37 -4.43
CA ARG A 54 -15.22 -16.39 -4.22
C ARG A 54 -16.62 -15.94 -4.68
N GLU A 55 -16.90 -14.65 -4.59
CA GLU A 55 -18.19 -14.04 -4.97
C GLU A 55 -17.95 -12.77 -5.79
N PRO A 56 -17.47 -12.90 -7.05
CA PRO A 56 -17.24 -11.73 -7.90
C PRO A 56 -18.59 -11.11 -8.32
N ASP A 57 -18.87 -9.91 -7.82
CA ASP A 57 -19.96 -9.08 -8.32
C ASP A 57 -19.48 -8.34 -9.58
N LEU A 58 -19.86 -8.87 -10.74
CA LEU A 58 -19.41 -8.42 -12.05
C LEU A 58 -20.39 -7.44 -12.72
N ALA A 59 -21.50 -7.09 -12.07
CA ALA A 59 -22.57 -6.31 -12.69
C ALA A 59 -22.89 -5.05 -11.88
N TRP A 60 -22.50 -3.88 -12.41
CA TRP A 60 -23.00 -2.61 -11.93
C TRP A 60 -24.48 -2.46 -12.33
N ASN A 61 -25.39 -2.65 -11.38
CA ASN A 61 -26.80 -2.27 -11.53
C ASN A 61 -26.93 -0.84 -11.01
N GLY A 62 -26.89 0.12 -11.93
CA GLY A 62 -27.06 1.55 -11.64
C GLY A 62 -28.48 1.92 -11.22
#